data_AF-G0N8M1-F1
#
_entry.id   AF-G0N8M1-F1
#
_cell.length_a   1.000
_cell.length_b   1.000
_cell.length_c   1.000
_cell.angle_alpha   90.00
_cell.angle_beta   90.00
_cell.angle_gamma   90.00
#
_symmetry.space_group_name_H-M   'P 1'
#
loop_
_entity.id
_entity.type
_entity.pdbx_description
1 polymer ?
#
loop_
_entity_poly.entity_id
_entity_poly.type
_entity_poly.pdbx_seq_one_letter_code
_entity_poly.pdbx_strand_id
1 'polypeptide(L)'
;MSDISDIEEDSGTQPIASQANGQFDPKRHAREQHNALERRRRDNIKDMYTSLREVVPDASGERVQASRAVILKKAIETIEKGQSDSSTLSNAVMEQEAKNAQLKEEIARLKAKKEAAALLPKKQ
;
A
#
# COMPACT_ATOMS: atom_id res chain seq x y z
N MET A 1 -14.63 30.76 38.83
CA MET A 1 -15.79 30.00 39.32
C MET A 1 -16.93 30.98 39.38
N SER A 2 -17.86 30.86 38.42
CA SER A 2 -19.00 31.75 38.27
C SER A 2 -20.24 30.88 38.37
N ASP A 3 -21.05 31.20 39.38
CA ASP A 3 -22.26 30.52 39.80
C ASP A 3 -23.49 31.11 39.10
N ILE A 4 -24.57 30.32 39.08
CA ILE A 4 -26.00 30.69 38.92
C ILE A 4 -26.57 30.80 37.48
N SER A 5 -27.42 29.82 37.13
CA SER A 5 -28.89 29.96 36.89
C SER A 5 -29.35 28.75 36.06
N ASP A 6 -30.11 27.81 36.61
CA ASP A 6 -31.57 27.85 36.83
C ASP A 6 -32.17 26.75 35.94
N ILE A 7 -32.25 25.55 36.51
CA ILE A 7 -32.67 24.32 35.83
C ILE A 7 -34.10 24.01 36.27
N GLU A 8 -35.07 24.73 35.73
CA GLU A 8 -36.46 24.26 35.68
C GLU A 8 -37.12 24.68 34.37
N GLU A 9 -37.33 23.71 33.49
CA GLU A 9 -38.47 23.75 32.58
C GLU A 9 -39.04 22.33 32.48
N ASP A 10 -39.73 21.94 33.54
CA ASP A 10 -40.80 20.95 33.48
C ASP A 10 -41.97 21.57 32.72
N SER A 11 -42.21 21.12 31.49
CA SER A 11 -43.54 21.19 30.90
C SER A 11 -43.73 20.15 29.80
N GLY A 12 -44.77 19.35 29.96
CA GLY A 12 -45.52 18.82 28.83
C GLY A 12 -45.39 17.32 28.58
N THR A 13 -46.03 16.54 29.46
CA THR A 13 -47.04 15.55 29.06
C THR A 13 -46.85 14.92 27.68
N GLN A 14 -46.39 13.67 27.65
CA GLN A 14 -46.50 12.78 26.49
C GLN A 14 -47.97 12.58 26.10
N PRO A 15 -48.43 12.91 24.88
CA PRO A 15 -49.64 12.34 24.33
C PRO A 15 -49.27 11.28 23.29
N ILE A 16 -49.66 10.05 23.61
CA ILE A 16 -50.40 9.12 22.77
C ILE A 16 -50.22 9.28 21.25
N ALA A 17 -49.74 8.19 20.65
CA ALA A 17 -49.71 7.91 19.23
C ALA A 17 -50.91 8.46 18.45
N SER A 18 -50.65 9.36 17.50
CA SER A 18 -51.40 9.41 16.25
C SER A 18 -50.74 10.33 15.22
N GLN A 19 -50.63 9.77 14.02
CA GLN A 19 -50.64 10.45 12.73
C GLN A 19 -49.34 11.06 12.20
N ALA A 20 -48.84 10.33 11.20
CA ALA A 20 -48.22 10.85 9.99
C ALA A 20 -48.60 12.30 9.68
N ASN A 21 -47.68 13.20 9.94
CA ASN A 21 -47.58 14.44 9.19
C ASN A 21 -46.08 14.74 9.01
N GLY A 22 -45.65 14.81 7.76
CA GLY A 22 -44.26 14.96 7.36
C GLY A 22 -43.70 16.34 7.69
N GLN A 23 -43.54 16.64 8.98
CA GLN A 23 -42.81 17.81 9.42
C GLN A 23 -41.33 17.59 9.07
N PHE A 24 -40.86 18.27 8.03
CA PHE A 24 -39.44 18.29 7.66
C PHE A 24 -38.66 18.85 8.83
N ASP A 25 -38.04 17.96 9.61
CA ASP A 25 -37.09 18.32 10.67
C ASP A 25 -35.71 18.48 10.00
N PRO A 26 -35.24 19.72 9.79
CA PRO A 26 -33.99 19.96 9.07
C PRO A 26 -32.79 19.33 9.77
N LYS A 27 -32.86 19.16 11.11
CA LYS A 27 -31.80 18.52 11.90
C LYS A 27 -31.77 17.01 11.68
N ARG A 28 -32.92 16.36 11.53
CA ARG A 28 -32.99 14.93 11.15
C ARG A 28 -32.45 14.72 9.74
N HIS A 29 -32.86 15.54 8.79
CA HIS A 29 -32.39 15.44 7.41
C HIS A 29 -30.87 15.65 7.31
N ALA A 30 -30.31 16.61 8.05
CA ALA A 30 -28.85 16.81 8.10
C ALA A 30 -28.10 15.59 8.67
N ARG A 31 -28.63 14.96 9.74
CA ARG A 31 -28.06 13.72 10.30
C ARG A 31 -28.16 12.55 9.32
N GLU A 32 -29.27 12.43 8.60
CA GLU A 32 -29.48 11.40 7.58
C GLU A 32 -28.50 11.54 6.41
N GLN A 33 -28.31 12.76 5.89
CA GLN A 33 -27.33 13.06 4.86
C GLN A 33 -25.90 12.72 5.32
N HIS A 34 -25.53 13.13 6.54
CA HIS A 34 -24.23 12.79 7.11
C HIS A 34 -24.03 11.27 7.22
N ASN A 35 -25.05 10.54 7.68
CA ASN A 35 -25.01 9.07 7.78
C ASN A 35 -24.91 8.40 6.41
N ALA A 36 -25.57 8.94 5.39
CA ALA A 36 -25.46 8.46 4.02
C ALA A 36 -24.04 8.67 3.45
N LEU A 37 -23.45 9.85 3.68
CA LEU A 37 -22.09 10.14 3.26
C LEU A 37 -21.07 9.21 3.93
N GLU A 38 -21.19 8.97 5.24
CA GLU A 38 -20.27 8.08 5.96
C GLU A 38 -20.43 6.62 5.53
N ARG A 39 -21.65 6.18 5.17
CA ARG A 39 -21.83 4.85 4.55
C ARG A 39 -21.05 4.74 3.24
N ARG A 40 -21.20 5.72 2.34
CA ARG A 40 -20.45 5.76 1.07
C ARG A 40 -18.93 5.77 1.32
N ARG A 41 -18.45 6.52 2.30
CA ARG A 41 -17.03 6.56 2.68
C ARG A 41 -16.54 5.17 3.14
N ARG A 42 -17.32 4.49 3.99
CA ARG A 42 -16.98 3.13 4.48
C ARG A 42 -16.97 2.10 3.35
N ASP A 43 -17.91 2.17 2.41
CA ASP A 43 -17.96 1.28 1.25
C ASP A 43 -16.73 1.49 0.36
N ASN A 44 -16.37 2.74 0.06
CA ASN A 44 -15.15 3.04 -0.68
C ASN A 44 -13.87 2.49 -0.01
N ILE A 45 -13.74 2.64 1.32
CA ILE A 45 -12.62 2.06 2.06
C ILE A 45 -12.62 0.53 1.98
N LYS A 46 -13.78 -0.10 2.08
CA LYS A 46 -13.91 -1.56 1.97
C LYS A 46 -13.47 -2.06 0.58
N ASP A 47 -13.82 -1.33 -0.47
CA ASP A 47 -13.39 -1.65 -1.84
C ASP A 47 -11.87 -1.52 -1.96
N MET A 48 -11.27 -0.44 -1.44
CA MET A 48 -9.81 -0.29 -1.42
C MET A 48 -9.09 -1.43 -0.70
N TYR A 49 -9.62 -1.91 0.43
CA TYR A 49 -9.06 -3.08 1.13
C TYR A 49 -9.18 -4.37 0.31
N THR A 50 -10.25 -4.49 -0.49
CA THR A 50 -10.47 -5.65 -1.36
C THR A 50 -9.44 -5.64 -2.49
N SER A 51 -9.27 -4.51 -3.18
CA SER A 51 -8.24 -4.35 -4.22
C SER A 51 -6.82 -4.53 -3.67
N LEU A 52 -6.53 -4.02 -2.48
CA LEU A 52 -5.22 -4.22 -1.84
C LEU A 52 -4.95 -5.70 -1.54
N ARG A 53 -5.96 -6.44 -1.06
CA ARG A 53 -5.84 -7.87 -0.78
C ARG A 53 -5.50 -8.68 -2.04
N GLU A 54 -6.01 -8.30 -3.20
CA GLU A 54 -5.78 -9.02 -4.45
C GLU A 54 -4.33 -8.91 -4.95
N VAL A 55 -3.65 -7.80 -4.64
CA VAL A 55 -2.27 -7.55 -5.07
C VAL A 55 -1.22 -7.93 -4.03
N VAL A 56 -1.60 -8.11 -2.76
CA VAL A 56 -0.68 -8.49 -1.68
C VAL A 56 -0.55 -10.02 -1.60
N PRO A 57 0.66 -10.58 -1.82
CA PRO A 57 0.90 -12.02 -1.71
C PRO A 57 0.52 -12.58 -0.33
N ASP A 58 0.13 -13.86 -0.27
CA ASP A 58 -0.25 -14.59 0.96
C ASP A 58 -1.49 -14.06 1.72
N ALA A 59 -2.08 -12.93 1.32
CA ALA A 59 -3.41 -12.50 1.78
C ALA A 59 -4.56 -13.22 1.04
N SER A 60 -4.22 -13.98 -0.01
CA SER A 60 -5.11 -14.76 -0.87
C SER A 60 -5.21 -16.25 -0.50
N GLY A 61 -4.39 -16.75 0.43
CA GLY A 61 -4.35 -18.15 0.85
C GLY A 61 -5.67 -18.67 1.47
N GLU A 62 -5.87 -19.99 1.36
CA GLU A 62 -7.09 -20.79 1.47
C GLU A 62 -7.94 -20.68 2.76
N ARG A 63 -7.62 -19.78 3.69
CA ARG A 63 -8.44 -19.53 4.88
C ARG A 63 -8.83 -18.06 4.96
N VAL A 64 -10.11 -17.83 4.63
CA VAL A 64 -11.04 -16.86 5.23
C VAL A 64 -10.49 -15.44 5.37
N GLN A 65 -10.91 -14.56 4.45
CA GLN A 65 -10.91 -13.10 4.58
C GLN A 65 -9.82 -12.54 5.52
N ALA A 66 -8.61 -12.38 5.01
CA ALA A 66 -7.54 -11.71 5.73
C ALA A 66 -8.07 -10.40 6.36
N SER A 67 -7.93 -10.26 7.68
CA SER A 67 -8.43 -9.08 8.38
C SER A 67 -7.76 -7.81 7.87
N ARG A 68 -8.40 -6.64 8.03
CA ARG A 68 -7.80 -5.35 7.62
C ARG A 68 -6.38 -5.16 8.17
N ALA A 69 -6.17 -5.51 9.43
CA ALA A 69 -4.85 -5.45 10.06
C ALA A 69 -3.83 -6.37 9.38
N VAL A 70 -4.24 -7.59 9.02
CA VAL A 70 -3.37 -8.55 8.30
C VAL A 70 -3.04 -8.04 6.90
N ILE A 71 -4.02 -7.50 6.17
CA ILE A 71 -3.80 -6.91 4.83
C ILE A 71 -2.76 -5.80 4.91
N LEU A 72 -2.90 -4.86 5.87
CA LEU A 72 -1.92 -3.78 6.05
C LEU A 72 -0.54 -4.31 6.42
N LYS A 73 -0.45 -5.25 7.36
CA LYS A 73 0.83 -5.84 7.78
C LYS A 73 1.54 -6.51 6.61
N LYS A 74 0.81 -7.32 5.84
CA LYS A 74 1.36 -8.01 4.67
C LYS A 74 1.74 -7.07 3.54
N ALA A 75 1.01 -5.97 3.35
CA ALA A 75 1.37 -4.93 2.39
C ALA A 75 2.71 -4.28 2.75
N ILE A 76 2.91 -3.95 4.03
CA ILE A 76 4.19 -3.41 4.53
C ILE A 76 5.33 -4.40 4.31
N GLU A 77 5.15 -5.66 4.74
CA GLU A 77 6.15 -6.73 4.55
C GLU A 77 6.52 -6.91 3.07
N THR A 78 5.54 -6.84 2.17
CA THR A 78 5.76 -6.98 0.72
C THR A 78 6.57 -5.82 0.14
N ILE A 79 6.28 -4.59 0.57
CA ILE A 79 7.01 -3.39 0.13
C ILE A 79 8.45 -3.46 0.63
N GLU A 80 8.66 -3.74 1.92
CA GLU A 80 9.99 -3.85 2.53
C GLU A 80 10.83 -4.93 1.86
N LYS A 81 10.23 -6.10 1.61
CA LYS A 81 10.86 -7.19 0.86
C LYS A 81 11.22 -6.73 -0.55
N GLY A 82 10.30 -6.10 -1.28
CA GLY A 82 10.56 -5.62 -2.63
C GLY A 82 11.70 -4.60 -2.71
N GLN A 83 11.80 -3.71 -1.71
CA GLN A 83 12.92 -2.76 -1.59
C GLN A 83 14.25 -3.47 -1.32
N SER A 84 14.26 -4.44 -0.39
CA SER A 84 15.45 -5.26 -0.11
C SER A 84 15.90 -6.04 -1.36
N ASP A 85 14.96 -6.73 -2.01
CA ASP A 85 15.22 -7.53 -3.21
C ASP A 85 15.75 -6.64 -4.36
N SER A 86 15.17 -5.45 -4.56
CA SER A 86 15.65 -4.48 -5.55
C SER A 86 17.08 -4.02 -5.25
N SER A 87 17.41 -3.76 -3.98
CA SER A 87 18.77 -3.38 -3.57
C SER A 87 19.77 -4.50 -3.80
N THR A 88 19.42 -5.74 -3.41
CA THR A 88 20.26 -6.92 -3.65
C THR A 88 20.47 -7.17 -5.14
N LEU A 89 19.42 -7.08 -5.95
CA LEU A 89 19.53 -7.26 -7.40
C LEU A 89 20.39 -6.16 -8.03
N SER A 90 20.22 -4.90 -7.61
CA SER A 90 21.07 -3.80 -8.08
C SER A 90 22.55 -4.04 -7.77
N ASN A 91 22.87 -4.51 -6.56
CA ASN A 91 24.25 -4.85 -6.19
C ASN A 91 24.80 -6.01 -7.02
N ALA A 92 23.99 -7.04 -7.25
CA ALA A 92 24.37 -8.17 -8.10
C ALA A 92 24.63 -7.74 -9.55
N VAL A 93 23.81 -6.84 -10.11
CA VAL A 93 24.03 -6.27 -11.45
C VAL A 93 25.35 -5.52 -11.50
N MET A 94 25.62 -4.63 -10.55
CA MET A 94 26.89 -3.88 -10.49
C MET A 94 28.10 -4.82 -10.41
N GLU A 95 28.03 -5.87 -9.59
CA GLU A 95 29.11 -6.84 -9.46
C GLU A 95 29.33 -7.61 -10.78
N GLN A 96 28.26 -8.02 -11.45
CA GLN A 96 28.35 -8.71 -12.74
C GLN A 96 28.89 -7.81 -13.85
N GLU A 97 28.51 -6.53 -13.86
CA GLU A 97 29.07 -5.55 -14.79
C GLU A 97 30.57 -5.35 -14.57
N ALA A 98 31.02 -5.25 -13.32
CA ALA A 98 32.44 -5.16 -12.98
C ALA A 98 33.23 -6.40 -13.42
N LYS A 99 32.70 -7.61 -13.15
CA LYS A 99 33.31 -8.87 -13.62
C LYS A 99 33.38 -8.94 -15.15
N ASN A 100 32.30 -8.54 -15.83
CA ASN A 100 32.28 -8.50 -17.28
C ASN A 100 33.30 -7.51 -17.86
N ALA A 101 33.50 -6.35 -17.23
CA ALA A 101 34.52 -5.38 -17.63
C ALA A 101 35.93 -5.97 -17.49
N GLN A 102 36.24 -6.61 -16.37
CA GLN A 102 37.54 -7.27 -16.13
C GLN A 102 37.81 -8.38 -17.14
N LEU A 103 36.82 -9.24 -17.41
CA LEU A 103 36.95 -10.31 -18.40
C LEU A 103 37.18 -9.76 -19.82
N LYS A 104 36.48 -8.69 -20.20
CA LYS A 104 36.69 -8.02 -21.49
C LYS A 104 38.11 -7.47 -21.63
N GLU A 105 38.64 -6.85 -20.58
CA GLU A 105 40.02 -6.35 -20.55
C GLU A 105 41.04 -7.50 -20.67
N GLU A 106 40.83 -8.59 -19.93
CA GLU A 106 41.70 -9.77 -20.02
C GLU A 106 41.69 -10.41 -21.41
N ILE A 107 40.52 -10.54 -22.03
CA ILE A 107 40.38 -11.02 -23.40
C ILE A 107 41.16 -10.12 -24.37
N ALA A 108 41.06 -8.79 -24.25
CA ALA A 108 41.79 -7.85 -25.09
C ALA A 108 43.31 -8.01 -24.91
N ARG A 109 43.79 -8.10 -23.66
CA ARG A 109 45.20 -8.33 -23.33
C ARG A 109 45.73 -9.63 -23.94
N LEU A 110 44.99 -10.72 -23.83
CA LEU A 110 45.39 -12.03 -24.36
C LEU A 110 45.40 -12.03 -25.90
N LYS A 111 44.43 -11.38 -26.54
CA LYS A 111 44.42 -11.21 -28.01
C LYS A 111 45.64 -10.44 -28.49
N ALA A 112 45.95 -9.30 -27.86
CA ALA A 112 47.14 -8.51 -28.21
C ALA A 112 48.44 -9.30 -28.04
N LYS A 113 48.58 -10.08 -26.95
CA LYS A 113 49.74 -10.97 -26.75
C LYS A 113 49.86 -12.04 -27.84
N LYS A 114 48.73 -12.65 -28.23
CA LYS A 114 48.72 -13.68 -29.28
C LYS A 114 49.12 -13.10 -30.64
N GLU A 115 48.60 -11.91 -30.98
CA GLU A 115 48.97 -11.20 -32.21
C GLU A 115 50.46 -10.85 -32.21
N ALA A 116 50.98 -10.27 -31.12
CA ALA A 116 52.41 -9.98 -31.00
C ALA A 116 53.30 -11.22 -31.15
N ALA A 117 52.90 -12.35 -30.58
CA ALA A 117 53.61 -13.62 -30.73
C ALA A 117 53.58 -14.16 -32.17
N ALA A 118 52.52 -13.89 -32.93
CA ALA A 118 52.42 -14.30 -34.33
C ALA A 118 53.31 -13.45 -35.27
N LEU A 119 53.67 -12.23 -34.87
CA LEU A 119 54.59 -11.36 -35.63
C LEU A 119 56.08 -11.64 -35.36
N LEU A 120 56.43 -12.48 -34.39
CA LEU A 120 57.83 -12.83 -34.14
C LEU A 120 58.36 -13.75 -35.26
N PRO A 121 59.46 -13.38 -35.94
CA PRO A 121 60.00 -14.17 -37.04
C PRO A 121 60.47 -15.53 -36.53
N LYS A 122 60.05 -16.62 -37.19
CA LYS A 122 60.57 -17.96 -36.95
C LYS A 122 62.07 -17.93 -37.19
N LYS A 123 62.87 -18.10 -36.12
CA LYS A 123 64.32 -18.25 -36.24
C LYS A 123 64.60 -19.41 -37.22
N GLN A 124 65.28 -19.08 -38.31
CA GLN A 124 65.83 -20.03 -39.28
C GLN A 124 66.93 -20.86 -38.62
#